data_AF-A0A1G1ZN83-F1
#
_entry.id   AF-A0A1G1ZN83-F1
#
_cell.length_a   1.000
_cell.length_b   1.000
_cell.length_c   1.000
_cell.angle_alpha   90.00
_cell.angle_beta   90.00
_cell.angle_gamma   90.00
#
_symmetry.space_group_name_H-M   'P 1'
#
loop_
_entity.id
_entity.type
_entity.pdbx_description
1 polymer ?
#
loop_
_entity_poly.entity_id
_entity_poly.type
_entity_poly.pdbx_seq_one_letter_code
_entity_poly.pdbx_strand_id
1 'polypeptide(L)' 'MKKSITKRIRVTKNGLLLHRPMAVDHFKSKKSGTAKQAKRKERKLNYNVLKIIRLTRSYNKIAHS' A
#
# COMPACT_ATOMS: atom_id res chain seq x y z
N MET A 1 14.40 -2.60 5.03
CA MET A 1 13.17 -2.21 4.26
C MET A 1 13.07 -0.70 4.31
N LYS A 2 13.00 0.00 3.17
CA LYS A 2 13.05 1.47 3.15
C LYS A 2 11.93 2.09 4.01
N LYS A 3 12.25 3.11 4.81
CA LYS A 3 11.29 3.80 5.72
C LYS A 3 10.07 4.36 5.00
N SER A 4 10.21 4.71 3.72
CA SER A 4 9.11 5.18 2.88
C SER A 4 8.04 4.11 2.62
N ILE A 5 8.43 2.83 2.58
CA ILE A 5 7.55 1.70 2.31
C ILE A 5 6.80 1.30 3.58
N THR A 6 7.52 1.19 4.71
CA THR A 6 6.91 0.82 6.01
C THR A 6 5.83 1.80 6.46
N LYS A 7 6.00 3.11 6.17
CA LYS A 7 4.99 4.14 6.47
C LYS A 7 3.70 4.02 5.66
N ARG A 8 3.74 3.36 4.50
CA ARG A 8 2.62 3.33 3.54
C ARG A 8 1.94 1.96 3.45
N ILE A 9 2.60 0.90 3.91
CA ILE A 9 2.16 -0.50 3.76
C ILE A 9 2.20 -1.20 5.11
N ARG A 10 1.06 -1.78 5.50
CA ARG A 10 0.90 -2.59 6.70
C ARG A 10 0.88 -4.07 6.35
N VAL A 11 1.49 -4.89 7.20
CA VAL A 11 1.40 -6.35 7.13
C VAL A 11 0.38 -6.84 8.16
N THR A 12 -0.58 -7.65 7.75
CA THR A 12 -1.52 -8.28 8.69
C THR A 12 -0.90 -9.51 9.34
N LYS A 13 -1.52 -10.02 10.42
CA LYS A 13 -1.10 -11.27 11.08
C LYS A 13 -0.97 -12.45 10.10
N ASN A 14 -1.84 -12.49 9.08
CA ASN A 14 -1.86 -13.55 8.07
C ASN A 14 -0.91 -13.27 6.88
N GLY A 15 -0.05 -12.25 6.98
CA GLY A 15 0.94 -11.90 5.95
C GLY A 15 0.38 -11.16 4.74
N LEU A 16 -0.88 -10.69 4.77
CA LEU A 16 -1.43 -9.87 3.70
C LEU A 16 -0.89 -8.45 3.80
N LEU A 17 -0.52 -7.87 2.65
CA LEU A 17 -0.09 -6.47 2.58
C LEU A 17 -1.28 -5.57 2.25
N LEU A 18 -1.52 -4.60 3.12
CA LEU A 18 -2.60 -3.62 3.00
C LEU A 18 -2.03 -2.21 2.81
N HIS A 19 -2.77 -1.38 2.09
CA HIS A 19 -2.45 0.03 1.90
C HIS A 19 -3.72 0.90 1.91
N ARG A 20 -3.55 2.20 2.15
CA ARG A 20 -4.62 3.18 2.01
C ARG A 20 -4.89 3.47 0.53
N PRO A 21 -6.15 3.56 0.09
CA PRO A 21 -6.48 3.97 -1.28
C PRO A 21 -6.12 5.43 -1.52
N MET A 22 -5.69 5.74 -2.74
CA MET A 22 -5.20 7.08 -3.11
C MET A 22 -6.30 8.01 -3.62
N ALA A 23 -5.95 9.29 -3.75
CA ALA A 23 -6.81 10.36 -4.27
C ALA A 23 -8.08 10.57 -3.44
N VAL A 24 -7.93 10.71 -2.12
CA VAL A 24 -9.00 11.01 -1.17
C VAL A 24 -8.92 12.45 -0.65
N ASP A 25 -7.73 13.03 -0.56
CA ASP A 25 -7.51 14.26 0.22
C ASP A 25 -8.18 15.49 -0.42
N HIS A 26 -8.02 15.69 -1.73
CA HIS A 26 -8.53 16.86 -2.45
C HIS A 26 -9.62 16.51 -3.48
N PHE A 27 -10.34 17.53 -3.94
CA PHE A 27 -11.40 17.45 -4.97
C PHE A 27 -12.50 16.43 -4.65
N LYS A 28 -12.96 16.41 -3.39
CA LYS A 28 -14.03 15.50 -2.93
C LYS A 28 -15.42 15.90 -3.39
N SER A 29 -15.66 17.19 -3.64
CA SER A 29 -16.94 17.71 -4.12
C SER A 29 -17.32 17.12 -5.49
N LYS A 30 -16.33 16.94 -6.38
CA LYS A 30 -16.51 16.36 -7.72
C LYS A 30 -16.71 14.84 -7.74
N LYS A 31 -16.62 14.16 -6.59
CA LYS A 31 -16.70 12.69 -6.49
C LYS A 31 -18.04 12.26 -5.94
N SER A 32 -18.62 11.21 -6.53
CA SER A 32 -19.85 10.59 -6.03
C SER A 32 -19.70 10.08 -4.59
N GLY A 33 -20.82 10.01 -3.86
CA GLY A 33 -20.85 9.49 -2.49
C GLY A 33 -20.30 8.06 -2.39
N THR A 34 -20.72 7.19 -3.30
CA THR A 34 -20.29 5.79 -3.39
C THR A 34 -18.78 5.67 -3.64
N ALA A 35 -18.23 6.48 -4.56
CA ALA A 35 -16.79 6.50 -4.82
C ALA A 35 -15.97 6.97 -3.60
N LYS A 36 -16.50 7.90 -2.81
CA LYS A 36 -15.89 8.34 -1.55
C LYS A 36 -15.93 7.22 -0.50
N GLN A 37 -17.05 6.53 -0.36
CA GLN A 37 -17.22 5.44 0.60
C GLN A 37 -16.32 4.25 0.29
N ALA A 38 -16.19 3.87 -0.98
CA ALA A 38 -15.31 2.78 -1.43
C ALA A 38 -13.81 3.05 -1.17
N LYS A 39 -13.43 4.29 -0.87
CA LYS A 39 -12.06 4.67 -0.50
C LYS A 39 -11.83 4.77 1.02
N ARG A 40 -12.83 4.49 1.86
CA ARG A 40 -12.63 4.48 3.33
C ARG A 40 -11.96 3.20 3.82
N LYS A 41 -12.18 2.08 3.13
CA LYS A 41 -11.60 0.78 3.49
C LYS A 41 -10.18 0.65 2.95
N GLU A 42 -9.31 0.01 3.73
CA GLU A 42 -7.97 -0.36 3.27
C GLU A 42 -8.05 -1.39 2.13
N ARG A 43 -7.08 -1.36 1.23
CA ARG A 43 -7.03 -2.25 0.06
C ARG A 43 -5.85 -3.20 0.15
N LYS A 44 -6.08 -4.43 -0.30
CA LYS A 44 -5.03 -5.42 -0.51
C LYS A 44 -4.18 -4.99 -1.70
N LEU A 45 -2.86 -5.10 -1.56
CA LEU A 45 -1.95 -4.89 -2.67
C LEU A 45 -2.11 -5.99 -3.73
N ASN A 46 -2.15 -5.56 -4.99
CA ASN A 46 -2.18 -6.47 -6.13
C ASN A 46 -0.87 -7.28 -6.21
N TYR A 47 -0.96 -8.52 -6.69
CA TYR A 47 0.11 -9.51 -6.76
C TYR A 47 1.39 -8.98 -7.43
N ASN A 48 1.26 -8.21 -8.51
CA ASN A 48 2.40 -7.62 -9.22
C ASN A 48 3.20 -6.64 -8.35
N VAL A 49 2.52 -5.89 -7.48
CA VAL A 49 3.16 -4.96 -6.53
C VAL A 49 3.84 -5.73 -5.39
N LEU A 50 3.27 -6.87 -4.99
CA LEU A 50 3.89 -7.76 -3.99
C LEU A 50 5.25 -8.30 -4.47
N LYS A 51 5.36 -8.62 -5.77
CA LYS A 51 6.62 -9.09 -6.39
C LYS A 51 7.71 -8.03 -6.30
N ILE A 52 7.38 -6.77 -6.59
CA ILE A 52 8.30 -5.61 -6.49
C ILE A 52 8.72 -5.38 -5.03
N ILE A 53 7.79 -5.45 -4.08
CA ILE A 53 8.11 -5.29 -2.65
C ILE A 53 9.00 -6.43 -2.12
N ARG A 54 8.74 -7.68 -2.51
CA ARG A 54 9.61 -8.81 -2.16
C ARG A 54 11.01 -8.65 -2.74
N LEU A 55 11.12 -8.22 -4.01
CA LEU A 55 12.41 -7.88 -4.63
C LEU A 55 13.13 -6.83 -3.79
N THR A 56 12.49 -5.68 -3.51
CA THR A 56 13.13 -4.58 -2.75
C THR A 56 13.53 -4.98 -1.32
N ARG A 57 12.82 -5.91 -0.68
CA ARG A 57 13.21 -6.50 0.61
C ARG A 57 14.46 -7.37 0.50
N SER A 58 14.61 -8.15 -0.59
CA SER A 58 15.80 -8.96 -0.88
C SER A 58 17.03 -8.10 -1.21
N TYR A 59 16.89 -7.07 -2.06
CA TYR A 59 17.97 -6.11 -2.35
C TYR A 59 18.50 -5.41 -1.09
N ASN A 60 17.62 -5.10 -0.13
CA ASN A 60 18.02 -4.51 1.17
C ASN A 60 18.80 -5.47 2.08
N LYS A 61 18.62 -6.79 1.92
CA LYS A 61 19.32 -7.82 2.70
C LYS A 61 20.74 -8.06 2.16
N ILE A 62 20.92 -7.91 0.85
CA ILE A 62 22.20 -8.07 0.14
C ILE A 62 23.09 -6.83 0.29
N ALA A 63 22.51 -5.62 0.17
CA ALA A 63 23.26 -4.36 0.20
C ALA A 63 23.82 -3.95 1.59
N HIS A 64 23.50 -4.71 2.64
CA HIS A 64 23.97 -4.48 4.02
C HIS A 64 24.54 -5.77 4.64
N SER A 65 24.93 -6.72 3.79
CA SER A 65 25.81 -7.84 4.11
C SER A 65 27.25 -7.47 3.74
#